data_AF-A0A8T4NP76-F1
#
_entry.id   AF-A0A8T4NP76-F1
#
_cell.length_a   1.000
_cell.length_b   1.000
_cell.length_c   1.000
_cell.angle_alpha   90.00
_cell.angle_beta   90.00
_cell.angle_gamma   90.00
#
_symmetry.space_group_name_H-M   'P 1'
#
loop_
_entity.id
_entity.type
_entity.pdbx_description
1 polymer ?
#
loop_
_entity_poly.entity_id
_entity_poly.type
_entity_poly.pdbx_seq_one_letter_code
_entity_poly.pdbx_strand_id
1 'polypeptide(L)' 'MKRVKFGDLKIQKLNRVALPNSLLENLDLKPSDDVELFLDIESNEIIIKKIKVRKNEK' A
#
# COMPACT_ATOMS: atom_id res chain seq x y z
N MET A 1 -11.35 10.49 4.18
CA MET A 1 -10.29 9.89 3.35
C MET A 1 -10.61 10.12 1.89
N LYS A 2 -9.65 10.60 1.09
CA LYS A 2 -9.84 10.86 -0.34
C LYS A 2 -9.76 9.52 -1.08
N ARG A 3 -10.85 9.07 -1.71
CA ARG A 3 -10.85 7.86 -2.55
C ARG A 3 -10.07 8.17 -3.83
N VAL A 4 -8.93 7.51 -4.05
CA VAL A 4 -8.13 7.66 -5.27
C VAL A 4 -8.28 6.39 -6.10
N LYS A 5 -8.82 6.51 -7.31
CA LYS A 5 -8.85 5.42 -8.30
C LYS A 5 -7.64 5.53 -9.20
N PHE A 6 -6.77 4.54 -9.15
CA PHE A 6 -5.74 4.31 -10.18
C PHE A 6 -6.34 3.33 -11.19
N GLY A 7 -6.04 3.49 -12.48
CA GLY A 7 -6.57 2.61 -13.54
C GLY A 7 -6.16 1.14 -13.36
N ASP A 8 -6.37 0.32 -14.38
CA ASP A 8 -6.12 -1.13 -14.30
C ASP A 8 -4.68 -1.46 -13.88
N LEU A 9 -4.49 -1.79 -12.60
CA LEU A 9 -3.21 -2.25 -12.08
C LEU A 9 -2.97 -3.67 -12.58
N LYS A 10 -1.84 -3.90 -13.25
CA LYS A 10 -1.46 -5.23 -13.71
C LYS A 10 -0.75 -6.00 -12.61
N ILE A 11 -1.21 -7.23 -12.36
CA ILE A 11 -0.49 -8.20 -11.55
C ILE A 11 0.70 -8.71 -12.38
N GLN A 12 1.91 -8.50 -11.86
CA GLN A 12 3.16 -8.95 -12.43
C GLN A 12 3.52 -10.35 -11.90
N LYS A 13 4.61 -10.93 -12.42
CA LYS A 13 5.16 -12.19 -11.92
C LYS A 13 5.35 -12.13 -10.39
N LEU A 14 5.17 -13.27 -9.73
CA LEU A 14 5.26 -13.39 -8.27
C LEU A 14 4.18 -12.59 -7.53
N ASN A 15 3.01 -12.40 -8.14
CA ASN A 15 1.88 -11.68 -7.54
C ASN A 15 2.21 -10.26 -7.09
N ARG A 16 3.12 -9.59 -7.82
CA ARG A 16 3.55 -8.22 -7.52
C ARG A 16 2.64 -7.20 -8.20
N VAL A 17 2.33 -6.12 -7.49
CA VAL A 17 1.65 -4.95 -8.05
C VAL A 17 2.57 -3.75 -7.93
N ALA A 18 2.86 -3.09 -9.05
CA ALA A 18 3.62 -1.84 -9.03
C ALA A 18 2.67 -0.69 -8.68
N LEU A 19 2.91 -0.02 -7.56
CA LEU A 19 2.14 1.16 -7.16
C LEU A 19 2.66 2.39 -7.92
N PRO A 20 1.78 3.23 -8.50
CA PRO A 20 2.20 4.49 -9.11
C PRO A 20 2.89 5.42 -8.10
N ASN A 21 3.86 6.23 -8.54
CA ASN A 21 4.60 7.15 -7.66
C ASN A 21 3.68 8.07 -6.84
N SER A 22 2.62 8.59 -7.47
CA SER A 22 1.63 9.42 -6.78
C SER A 22 0.91 8.69 -5.63
N LEU A 23 0.71 7.37 -5.73
CA LEU A 23 0.13 6.59 -4.63
C LEU A 23 1.16 6.40 -3.51
N LEU A 24 2.42 6.12 -3.86
CA LEU A 24 3.50 6.01 -2.88
C LEU A 24 3.67 7.31 -2.09
N GLU A 25 3.65 8.46 -2.76
CA GLU A 25 3.70 9.79 -2.12
C GLU A 25 2.51 10.04 -1.21
N ASN A 26 1.29 9.71 -1.64
CA ASN A 26 0.08 9.88 -0.83
C ASN A 26 0.08 8.97 0.42
N LEU A 27 0.70 7.80 0.34
CA LEU A 27 0.84 6.86 1.45
C LEU A 27 2.13 7.08 2.28
N ASP A 28 2.98 8.04 1.90
CA ASP A 28 4.32 8.23 2.44
C ASP A 28 5.14 6.93 2.48
N LEU A 29 5.09 6.11 1.43
CA LEU A 29 5.84 4.85 1.35
C LEU A 29 7.18 5.04 0.63
N LYS A 30 8.25 4.51 1.22
CA LYS A 30 9.59 4.48 0.64
C LYS A 30 10.00 3.04 0.32
N PRO A 31 10.99 2.83 -0.57
CA PRO A 31 11.58 1.51 -0.75
C PRO A 31 12.02 0.92 0.59
N SER A 32 11.71 -0.36 0.79
CA SER A 32 11.98 -1.12 2.02
C SER A 32 11.13 -0.77 3.25
N ASP A 33 10.11 0.09 3.12
CA ASP A 33 9.09 0.23 4.18
C ASP A 33 8.23 -1.04 4.28
N ASP A 34 7.97 -1.49 5.51
CA ASP A 34 7.03 -2.58 5.76
C ASP A 34 5.58 -2.07 5.76
N VAL A 35 4.69 -2.86 5.15
CA VAL A 35 3.25 -2.57 5.07
C VAL A 35 2.41 -3.78 5.45
N GLU A 36 1.28 -3.52 6.09
CA GLU A 36 0.21 -4.51 6.28
C GLU A 36 -0.80 -4.39 5.13
N LEU A 37 -1.27 -5.54 4.64
CA LEU A 37 -2.31 -5.64 3.62
C LEU A 37 -3.54 -6.34 4.20
N PHE A 38 -4.70 -5.75 3.98
CA PHE A 38 -5.99 -6.34 4.37
C PHE A 38 -6.91 -6.42 3.15
N LEU A 39 -7.66 -7.50 3.05
CA LEU A 39 -8.76 -7.62 2.08
C LEU A 39 -10.08 -7.28 2.80
N ASP A 40 -10.74 -6.23 2.36
CA ASP A 40 -12.12 -5.94 2.74
C ASP A 40 -13.05 -6.55 1.68
N ILE A 41 -13.73 -7.64 2.06
CA ILE A 41 -14.59 -8.41 1.16
C ILE A 41 -15.88 -7.64 0.86
N GLU A 42 -16.37 -6.81 1.78
CA GLU A 42 -17.63 -6.08 1.59
C GLU A 42 -17.49 -5.02 0.50
N SER A 43 -16.35 -4.33 0.48
CA SER A 43 -16.03 -3.31 -0.51
C SER A 43 -15.22 -3.84 -1.71
N ASN A 44 -14.71 -5.07 -1.64
CA ASN A 44 -13.75 -5.66 -2.57
C ASN A 44 -12.48 -4.80 -2.74
N GLU A 45 -12.03 -4.17 -1.66
CA GLU A 45 -10.85 -3.29 -1.64
C GLU A 45 -9.68 -3.96 -0.92
N ILE A 46 -8.45 -3.68 -1.39
CA ILE A 46 -7.22 -3.97 -0.64
C ILE A 46 -6.83 -2.72 0.12
N ILE A 47 -6.73 -2.83 1.43
CA ILE A 47 -6.32 -1.75 2.33
C ILE A 47 -4.83 -1.90 2.60
N ILE A 48 -4.06 -0.84 2.33
CA ILE A 48 -2.61 -0.76 2.56
C ILE A 48 -2.36 0.13 3.77
N LYS A 49 -1.64 -0.39 4.78
CA LYS A 49 -1.30 0.36 5.99
C LYS A 49 0.20 0.32 6.26
N LYS A 50 0.84 1.49 6.33
CA LYS A 50 2.26 1.63 6.69
C LYS A 50 2.50 1.20 8.13
N ILE A 51 3.48 0.32 8.36
CA ILE A 51 3.90 -0.06 9.71
C ILE A 51 4.81 1.05 10.26
N LYS A 52 4.41 1.69 11.35
CA LYS A 52 5.31 2.59 12.07
C LYS A 52 6.26 1.74 12.91
N VAL A 53 7.52 1.66 12.51
CA VAL A 53 8.56 1.10 13.36
C VAL A 53 8.67 1.99 14.60
N ARG A 54 8.24 1.50 15.77
CA ARG A 54 8.58 2.14 17.03
C ARG A 54 10.09 2.03 17.17
N LYS A 55 10.80 3.15 17.17
CA LYS A 55 12.17 3.17 17.68
C LYS A 55 12.06 2.72 19.13
N ASN A 56 12.58 1.53 19.45
CA ASN A 56 12.84 1.19 20.84
C ASN A 56 13.87 2.21 21.33
N GLU A 57 13.40 3.21 22.09
CA GLU A 57 14.27 4.04 22.90
C GLU A 57 14.97 3.07 23.87
N LYS A 58 16.27 2.88 23.64
CA LYS A 58 17.17 2.20 24.58
C LYS A 58 17.58 3.17 25.67
#